data_AF-A0A074Z108-F1
#
_entry.id   AF-A0A074Z108-F1
#
_cell.length_a   1.000
_cell.length_b   1.000
_cell.length_c   1.000
_cell.angle_alpha   90.00
_cell.angle_beta   90.00
_cell.angle_gamma   90.00
#
_symmetry.space_group_name_H-M   'P 1'
#
loop_
_entity.id
_entity.type
_entity.pdbx_description
1 polymer ?
#
loop_
_entity_poly.entity_id
_entity_poly.type
_entity_poly.pdbx_seq_one_letter_code
_entity_poly.pdbx_strand_id
1 'polypeptide(L)'
;MNTIFSLRCLRSAAPQITASPATSQPSTILRAIQQSRSFSSTPVAQKRNRGGPKKDQRIQLIRYFLSHPTTPRPLRFSRDRYLRHWTIHRAWQIYKAQLRTQHERDLERQYQSMRDACEALRLMDSSGHIVKDGEAAAQGKSVGRLYRIAMMKNDIWGGVPIEYARIQTDSPSTEGWNHGWTR
;
A
#
# COMPACT_ATOMS: atom_id res chain seq x y z
N MET A 1 -27.95 41.17 -10.63
CA MET A 1 -27.02 41.24 -9.49
C MET A 1 -26.04 40.08 -9.65
N ASN A 2 -24.87 40.35 -10.24
CA ASN A 2 -23.89 39.34 -10.62
C ASN A 2 -22.85 39.18 -9.51
N THR A 3 -22.75 38.00 -8.92
CA THR A 3 -21.69 37.63 -7.99
C THR A 3 -20.52 37.01 -8.72
N ILE A 4 -19.38 37.70 -8.68
CA ILE A 4 -18.09 37.33 -9.24
C ILE A 4 -17.43 36.33 -8.28
N PHE A 5 -17.17 35.09 -8.74
CA PHE A 5 -16.32 34.15 -8.02
C PHE A 5 -14.85 34.40 -8.35
N SER A 6 -14.11 34.84 -7.33
CA SER A 6 -12.68 35.10 -7.33
C SER A 6 -11.89 33.79 -7.24
N LEU A 7 -11.07 33.48 -8.25
CA LEU A 7 -10.09 32.39 -8.23
C LEU A 7 -8.77 32.91 -7.66
N ARG A 8 -8.54 32.69 -6.36
CA ARG A 8 -7.22 32.90 -5.74
C ARG A 8 -6.30 31.74 -6.07
N CYS A 9 -5.36 31.98 -6.97
CA CYS A 9 -4.25 31.10 -7.29
C CYS A 9 -3.20 31.15 -6.15
N LEU A 10 -3.07 30.08 -5.36
CA LEU A 10 -1.98 29.94 -4.39
C LEU A 10 -0.71 29.49 -5.12
N ARG A 11 0.24 30.41 -5.28
CA ARG A 11 1.63 30.11 -5.69
C ARG A 11 2.35 29.43 -4.54
N SER A 12 2.77 28.17 -4.75
CA SER A 12 3.70 27.49 -3.86
C SER A 12 5.13 27.97 -4.16
N ALA A 13 5.76 28.59 -3.17
CA ALA A 13 7.16 29.02 -3.22
C ALA A 13 8.08 27.81 -3.00
N ALA A 14 9.07 27.62 -3.87
CA ALA A 14 10.14 26.65 -3.68
C ALA A 14 11.33 27.32 -2.97
N PRO A 15 11.99 26.66 -2.00
CA PRO A 15 13.16 27.23 -1.34
C PRO A 15 14.41 27.08 -2.22
N GLN A 16 15.14 28.18 -2.38
CA GLN A 16 16.48 28.24 -2.96
C GLN A 16 17.50 27.95 -1.85
N ILE A 17 18.29 26.88 -1.99
CA ILE A 17 19.39 26.55 -1.08
C ILE A 17 20.66 27.19 -1.64
N THR A 18 21.15 28.22 -0.95
CA THR A 18 22.48 28.81 -1.18
C THR A 18 23.53 27.99 -0.44
N ALA A 19 24.55 27.49 -1.15
CA ALA A 19 25.70 26.84 -0.54
C ALA A 19 26.95 27.73 -0.69
N SER A 20 27.60 28.03 0.44
CA SER A 20 28.89 28.73 0.54
C SER A 20 30.06 27.75 0.34
N PRO A 21 31.21 28.17 -0.23
CA PRO A 21 32.38 27.30 -0.34
C PRO A 21 33.24 27.38 0.94
N ALA A 22 33.47 26.23 1.57
CA ALA A 22 34.48 26.07 2.62
C ALA A 22 35.80 25.60 1.99
N THR A 23 36.85 26.39 2.16
CA THR A 23 38.23 26.04 1.81
C THR A 23 38.85 25.24 2.95
N SER A 24 39.25 23.99 2.68
CA SER A 24 40.17 23.24 3.53
C SER A 24 41.17 22.48 2.66
N GLN A 25 42.45 22.83 2.80
CA GLN A 25 43.57 22.16 2.14
C GLN A 25 43.87 20.82 2.84
N PRO A 26 44.03 19.69 2.12
CA PRO A 26 44.50 18.46 2.71
C PRO A 26 46.03 18.38 2.76
N SER A 27 46.54 17.98 3.92
CA SER A 27 47.91 17.62 4.22
C SER A 27 48.38 16.41 3.41
N THR A 28 49.55 16.57 2.82
CA THR A 28 50.34 15.53 2.15
C THR A 28 50.83 14.50 3.17
N ILE A 29 50.76 13.22 2.81
CA ILE A 29 51.46 12.03 3.33
C ILE A 29 50.44 10.92 3.60
N LEU A 30 50.16 10.16 2.54
CA LEU A 30 50.01 8.70 2.50
C LEU A 30 49.74 8.34 1.03
N ARG A 31 50.84 8.39 0.26
CA ARG A 31 50.91 8.08 -1.16
C ARG A 31 51.58 6.71 -1.29
N ALA A 32 50.84 5.63 -1.11
CA ALA A 32 51.21 4.30 -1.61
C ALA A 32 50.06 3.33 -1.34
N ILE A 33 49.77 2.49 -2.33
CA ILE A 33 48.78 1.39 -2.33
C ILE A 33 47.38 1.88 -2.71
N GLN A 34 46.89 1.37 -3.86
CA GLN A 34 45.62 1.68 -4.54
C GLN A 34 45.66 2.76 -5.63
N GLN A 35 46.71 2.74 -6.46
CA GLN A 35 46.64 3.30 -7.81
C GLN A 35 46.77 2.16 -8.83
N SER A 36 45.64 1.54 -9.20
CA SER A 36 45.58 0.71 -10.41
C SER A 36 44.22 0.71 -11.11
N ARG A 37 43.39 1.73 -10.91
CA ARG A 37 42.28 2.01 -11.84
C ARG A 37 42.25 3.48 -12.20
N SER A 38 42.80 3.79 -13.37
CA SER A 38 42.64 5.08 -14.03
C SER A 38 41.16 5.24 -14.39
N PHE A 39 40.38 5.91 -13.54
CA PHE A 39 39.05 6.38 -13.94
C PHE A 39 39.23 7.60 -14.84
N SER A 40 39.48 7.34 -16.12
CA SER A 40 39.46 8.36 -17.17
C SER A 40 38.03 8.46 -17.68
N SER A 41 37.32 9.54 -17.35
CA SER A 41 35.99 9.85 -17.92
C SER A 41 36.06 10.31 -19.37
N THR A 42 37.27 10.55 -19.89
CA THR A 42 37.50 10.88 -21.29
C THR A 42 37.61 9.60 -22.11
N PRO A 43 36.76 9.42 -23.15
CA PRO A 43 36.85 8.26 -24.01
C PRO A 43 38.20 8.27 -24.74
N VAL A 44 38.99 7.21 -24.61
CA VAL A 44 40.22 7.03 -25.39
C VAL A 44 39.86 7.07 -26.87
N ALA A 45 40.51 7.95 -27.64
CA ALA A 45 40.28 8.08 -29.07
C ALA A 45 40.59 6.75 -29.77
N GLN A 46 39.54 5.98 -30.09
CA GLN A 46 39.68 4.73 -30.82
C GLN A 46 39.89 5.04 -32.32
N LYS A 47 40.88 4.40 -32.93
CA LYS A 47 41.09 4.42 -34.39
C LYS A 47 39.77 4.02 -35.08
N ARG A 48 39.25 4.86 -35.98
CA ARG A 48 38.04 4.60 -36.80
C ARG A 48 38.25 3.41 -37.74
N ASN A 49 38.26 2.19 -37.22
CA ASN A 49 38.06 0.99 -38.01
C ASN A 49 36.54 0.76 -38.17
N ARG A 50 36.12 0.31 -39.36
CA ARG A 50 34.71 0.16 -39.79
C ARG A 50 33.85 -0.81 -38.95
N GLY A 51 34.33 -1.30 -37.81
CA GLY A 51 33.59 -2.17 -36.89
C GLY A 51 34.13 -2.09 -35.46
N GLY A 52 33.66 -1.09 -34.69
CA GLY A 52 34.03 -0.92 -33.27
C GLY A 52 33.68 -2.14 -32.40
N PRO A 53 34.07 -2.16 -31.10
CA PRO A 53 33.84 -3.31 -30.23
C PRO A 53 32.35 -3.66 -30.18
N LYS A 54 32.03 -4.95 -30.40
CA LYS A 54 30.67 -5.47 -30.31
C LYS A 54 30.14 -5.18 -28.91
N LYS A 55 29.20 -4.25 -28.80
CA LYS A 55 28.51 -3.98 -27.53
C LYS A 55 27.73 -5.23 -27.16
N ASP A 56 27.85 -5.66 -25.90
CA ASP A 56 27.05 -6.76 -25.39
C ASP A 56 25.56 -6.46 -25.60
N GLN A 57 24.86 -7.36 -26.29
CA GLN A 57 23.44 -7.23 -26.60
C GLN A 57 22.61 -7.10 -25.32
N ARG A 58 23.00 -7.76 -24.22
CA ARG A 58 22.32 -7.64 -22.92
C ARG A 58 22.41 -6.23 -22.38
N ILE A 59 23.61 -5.63 -22.41
CA ILE A 59 23.84 -4.26 -21.97
C ILE A 59 23.09 -3.27 -22.87
N GLN A 60 23.01 -3.56 -24.18
CA GLN A 60 22.23 -2.75 -25.12
C GLN A 60 20.72 -2.81 -24.82
N LEU A 61 20.17 -4.00 -24.56
CA LEU A 61 18.76 -4.18 -24.19
C LEU A 61 18.45 -3.50 -22.85
N ILE A 62 19.31 -3.66 -21.84
CA ILE A 62 19.16 -2.98 -20.55
C ILE A 62 19.16 -1.46 -20.75
N ARG A 63 20.12 -0.93 -21.52
CA ARG A 63 20.17 0.51 -21.84
C ARG A 63 18.92 0.95 -22.59
N TYR A 64 18.42 0.14 -23.53
CA TYR A 64 17.22 0.42 -24.27
C TYR A 64 16.00 0.51 -23.34
N PHE A 65 15.76 -0.49 -22.49
CA PHE A 65 14.64 -0.46 -21.55
C PHE A 65 14.76 0.61 -20.46
N LEU A 66 15.98 1.02 -20.08
CA LEU A 66 16.17 2.11 -19.11
C LEU A 66 15.98 3.51 -19.70
N SER A 67 16.42 3.73 -20.94
CA SER A 67 16.52 5.08 -21.52
C SER A 67 15.51 5.38 -22.62
N HIS A 68 14.84 4.36 -23.16
CA HIS A 68 13.83 4.56 -24.19
C HIS A 68 12.46 4.82 -23.55
N PRO A 69 11.81 5.96 -23.84
CA PRO A 69 10.45 6.19 -23.38
C PRO A 69 9.51 5.23 -24.11
N THR A 70 9.13 4.14 -23.44
CA THR A 70 8.14 3.17 -23.94
C THR A 70 6.72 3.70 -23.88
N THR A 71 6.50 4.83 -23.20
CA THR A 71 5.20 5.45 -23.07
C THR A 71 4.83 6.18 -24.36
N PRO A 72 3.64 5.91 -24.94
CA PRO A 72 3.17 6.65 -26.09
C PRO A 72 2.91 8.11 -25.72
N ARG A 73 2.77 8.96 -26.74
CA ARG A 73 2.40 10.36 -26.54
C ARG A 73 1.05 10.47 -25.81
N PRO A 74 0.83 11.51 -24.99
CA PRO A 74 -0.43 11.71 -24.30
C PRO A 74 -1.64 11.74 -25.25
N LEU A 75 -2.73 11.12 -24.81
CA LEU A 75 -3.95 11.00 -25.60
C LEU A 75 -4.66 12.36 -25.73
N ARG A 76 -5.05 12.71 -26.96
CA ARG A 76 -5.79 13.94 -27.26
C ARG A 76 -7.25 13.61 -27.56
N PHE A 77 -8.16 14.18 -26.77
CA PHE A 77 -9.60 14.00 -26.96
C PHE A 77 -10.24 15.20 -27.65
N SER A 78 -11.25 14.95 -28.49
CA SER A 78 -12.21 15.98 -28.88
C SER A 78 -13.10 16.36 -27.70
N ARG A 79 -13.79 17.50 -27.79
CA ARG A 79 -14.67 18.00 -26.70
C ARG A 79 -15.69 16.95 -26.24
N ASP A 80 -16.46 16.36 -27.16
CA ASP A 80 -17.51 15.40 -26.80
C ASP A 80 -16.97 14.09 -26.22
N ARG A 81 -15.78 13.66 -26.67
CA ARG A 81 -15.10 12.48 -26.12
C ARG A 81 -14.58 12.77 -24.72
N TYR A 82 -14.02 13.96 -24.50
CA TYR A 82 -13.55 14.40 -23.19
C TYR A 82 -14.70 14.47 -22.18
N LEU A 83 -15.85 15.05 -22.56
CA LEU A 83 -17.02 15.12 -21.69
C LEU A 83 -17.56 13.74 -21.33
N ARG A 84 -17.67 12.82 -22.29
CA ARG A 84 -18.06 11.42 -22.03
C ARG A 84 -17.11 10.75 -21.04
N HIS A 85 -15.79 10.88 -21.27
CA HIS A 85 -14.79 10.33 -20.38
C HIS A 85 -14.88 10.92 -18.97
N TRP A 86 -15.07 12.24 -18.85
CA TRP A 86 -15.21 12.93 -17.58
C TRP A 86 -16.43 12.44 -16.79
N THR A 87 -17.58 12.29 -17.46
CA THR A 87 -18.80 11.79 -16.82
C THR A 87 -18.63 10.36 -16.31
N ILE A 88 -18.07 9.45 -17.13
CA ILE A 88 -17.79 8.07 -16.73
C ILE A 88 -16.82 8.04 -15.54
N HIS A 89 -15.74 8.83 -15.60
CA HIS A 89 -14.77 8.92 -14.53
C HIS A 89 -15.40 9.43 -13.23
N ARG A 90 -16.26 10.46 -13.30
CA ARG A 90 -16.94 11.00 -12.12
C ARG A 90 -17.92 9.98 -11.53
N ALA A 91 -18.71 9.31 -12.38
CA ALA A 91 -19.61 8.24 -11.95
C ALA A 91 -18.85 7.12 -11.23
N TRP A 92 -17.69 6.71 -11.78
CA TRP A 92 -16.82 5.71 -11.14
C TRP A 92 -16.29 6.16 -9.78
N GLN A 93 -15.88 7.44 -9.65
CA GLN A 93 -15.44 7.98 -8.36
C GLN A 93 -16.56 7.95 -7.30
N ILE A 94 -17.78 8.30 -7.70
CA ILE A 94 -18.96 8.26 -6.81
C ILE A 94 -19.26 6.83 -6.40
N TYR A 95 -19.29 5.90 -7.36
CA TYR A 95 -19.48 4.47 -7.09
C TYR A 95 -18.44 3.93 -6.10
N LYS A 96 -17.15 4.22 -6.31
CA LYS A 96 -16.09 3.81 -5.37
C LYS A 96 -16.23 4.46 -3.99
N ALA A 97 -16.76 5.68 -3.89
CA ALA A 97 -17.04 6.29 -2.59
C ALA A 97 -18.17 5.54 -1.88
N GLN A 98 -19.26 5.24 -2.60
CA GLN A 98 -20.39 4.47 -2.07
C GLN A 98 -19.95 3.08 -1.59
N LEU A 99 -19.15 2.37 -2.38
CA LEU A 99 -18.63 1.05 -2.03
C LEU A 99 -17.77 1.07 -0.76
N ARG A 100 -16.91 2.09 -0.61
CA ARG A 100 -16.11 2.28 0.62
C ARG A 100 -17.00 2.53 1.83
N THR A 101 -17.95 3.46 1.72
CA THR A 101 -18.86 3.77 2.83
C THR A 101 -19.76 2.58 3.18
N GLN A 102 -20.17 1.76 2.20
CA GLN A 102 -20.89 0.52 2.46
C GLN A 102 -20.03 -0.46 3.25
N HIS A 103 -18.79 -0.68 2.80
CA HIS A 103 -17.85 -1.56 3.49
C HIS A 103 -17.56 -1.12 4.93
N GLU A 104 -17.33 0.19 5.14
CA GLU A 104 -17.13 0.79 6.46
C GLU A 104 -18.35 0.54 7.37
N ARG A 105 -19.58 0.74 6.87
CA ARG A 105 -20.80 0.46 7.63
C ARG A 105 -20.96 -1.02 7.97
N ASP A 106 -20.62 -1.91 7.06
CA ASP A 106 -20.70 -3.35 7.31
C ASP A 106 -19.70 -3.77 8.40
N LEU A 107 -18.47 -3.22 8.37
CA LEU A 107 -17.49 -3.40 9.44
C LEU A 107 -17.95 -2.80 10.77
N GLU A 108 -18.56 -1.61 10.76
CA GLU A 108 -19.14 -0.98 11.95
C GLU A 108 -20.23 -1.85 12.57
N ARG A 109 -21.14 -2.42 11.76
CA ARG A 109 -22.18 -3.33 12.23
C ARG A 109 -21.60 -4.59 12.85
N GLN A 110 -20.62 -5.22 12.19
CA GLN A 110 -19.94 -6.39 12.72
C GLN A 110 -19.28 -6.08 14.07
N TYR A 111 -18.59 -4.95 14.15
CA TYR A 111 -17.93 -4.51 15.37
C TYR A 111 -18.93 -4.18 16.50
N GLN A 112 -20.03 -3.49 16.20
CA GLN A 112 -21.11 -3.23 17.16
C GLN A 112 -21.70 -4.54 17.69
N SER A 113 -22.03 -5.48 16.79
CA SER A 113 -22.54 -6.79 17.18
C SER A 113 -21.54 -7.56 18.06
N MET A 114 -20.25 -7.54 17.73
CA MET A 114 -19.21 -8.16 18.54
C MET A 114 -19.08 -7.50 19.91
N ARG A 115 -19.15 -6.16 19.98
CA ARG A 115 -19.11 -5.41 21.24
C ARG A 115 -20.28 -5.78 22.14
N ASP A 116 -21.50 -5.77 21.60
CA ASP A 116 -22.71 -6.07 22.36
C ASP A 116 -22.67 -7.50 22.90
N ALA A 117 -22.21 -8.46 22.09
CA ALA A 117 -22.00 -9.84 22.53
C ALA A 117 -20.94 -9.93 23.64
N CYS A 118 -19.84 -9.17 23.56
CA CYS A 118 -18.82 -9.15 24.60
C CYS A 118 -19.32 -8.50 25.91
N GLU A 119 -20.12 -7.45 25.84
CA GLU A 119 -20.78 -6.86 27.02
C GLU A 119 -21.74 -7.85 27.66
N ALA A 120 -22.51 -8.60 26.87
CA ALA A 120 -23.35 -9.68 27.39
C ALA A 120 -22.51 -10.76 28.10
N LEU A 121 -21.38 -11.18 27.54
CA LEU A 121 -20.45 -12.14 28.18
C LEU A 121 -19.80 -11.58 29.45
N ARG A 122 -19.61 -10.27 29.56
CA ARG A 122 -19.06 -9.61 30.76
C ARG A 122 -20.02 -9.72 31.94
N LEU A 123 -21.33 -9.67 31.66
CA LEU A 123 -22.42 -9.73 32.63
C LEU A 123 -22.97 -11.14 32.88
N MET A 124 -22.53 -12.11 32.10
CA MET A 124 -22.97 -13.49 32.20
C MET A 124 -22.30 -14.22 33.36
N ASP A 125 -23.10 -14.91 34.17
CA ASP A 125 -22.62 -15.85 35.20
C ASP A 125 -22.31 -17.23 34.59
N SER A 126 -21.63 -18.08 35.37
CA SER A 126 -21.33 -19.49 35.05
C SER A 126 -22.53 -20.32 34.57
N SER A 127 -23.74 -19.97 35.03
CA SER A 127 -24.99 -20.66 34.66
C SER A 127 -25.64 -20.13 33.37
N GLY A 128 -25.04 -19.14 32.71
CA GLY A 128 -25.56 -18.54 31.48
C GLY A 128 -26.64 -17.46 31.70
N HIS A 129 -26.90 -17.06 32.94
CA HIS A 129 -27.82 -15.96 33.26
C HIS A 129 -27.11 -14.60 33.21
N ILE A 130 -27.80 -13.58 32.69
CA ILE A 130 -27.29 -12.21 32.63
C ILE A 130 -27.59 -11.52 33.95
N VAL A 131 -26.53 -11.13 34.66
CA VAL A 131 -26.61 -10.40 35.94
C VAL A 131 -26.54 -8.90 35.66
N LYS A 132 -27.33 -8.09 36.37
CA LYS A 132 -27.25 -6.63 36.24
C LYS A 132 -25.93 -6.11 36.82
N ASP A 133 -25.39 -5.00 36.29
CA ASP A 133 -24.07 -4.47 36.67
C ASP A 133 -23.87 -4.29 38.20
N GLY A 134 -24.92 -3.98 38.96
CA GLY A 134 -24.83 -3.81 40.42
C GLY A 134 -24.69 -5.11 41.22
N GLU A 135 -25.14 -6.24 40.68
CA GLU A 135 -25.13 -7.56 41.35
C GLU A 135 -23.90 -8.39 40.95
N ALA A 136 -23.25 -8.03 39.84
CA ALA A 136 -22.06 -8.70 39.32
C ALA A 136 -20.88 -8.68 40.32
N ALA A 137 -20.74 -7.59 41.10
CA ALA A 137 -19.71 -7.48 42.13
C ALA A 137 -19.91 -8.47 43.29
N ALA A 138 -21.16 -8.85 43.58
CA ALA A 138 -21.50 -9.73 44.69
C ALA A 138 -21.24 -11.22 44.37
N GLN A 139 -21.39 -11.63 43.10
CA GLN A 139 -21.15 -13.01 42.66
C GLN A 139 -19.66 -13.37 42.44
N GLY A 140 -18.75 -12.41 42.62
CA GLY A 140 -17.31 -12.67 42.64
C GLY A 140 -16.74 -13.13 41.29
N LYS A 141 -15.77 -14.06 41.30
CA LYS A 141 -14.97 -14.43 40.11
C LYS A 141 -15.73 -15.25 39.05
N SER A 142 -16.99 -15.65 39.29
CA SER A 142 -17.78 -16.44 38.34
C SER A 142 -18.28 -15.60 37.16
N VAL A 143 -18.75 -14.38 37.44
CA VAL A 143 -19.23 -13.43 36.43
C VAL A 143 -18.08 -12.95 35.55
N GLY A 144 -18.31 -12.89 34.24
CA GLY A 144 -17.31 -12.43 33.27
C GLY A 144 -16.08 -13.34 33.13
N ARG A 145 -16.15 -14.61 33.60
CA ARG A 145 -15.09 -15.61 33.35
C ARG A 145 -14.92 -15.88 31.85
N LEU A 146 -16.02 -16.10 31.13
CA LEU A 146 -16.00 -16.34 29.68
C LEU A 146 -15.46 -15.15 28.91
N TYR A 147 -15.83 -13.93 29.30
CA TYR A 147 -15.29 -12.70 28.73
C TYR A 147 -13.76 -12.62 28.85
N ARG A 148 -13.19 -12.91 30.03
CA ARG A 148 -11.74 -12.93 30.23
C ARG A 148 -11.03 -13.94 29.35
N ILE A 149 -11.60 -15.14 29.18
CA ILE A 149 -11.06 -16.19 28.30
C ILE A 149 -11.14 -15.74 26.84
N ALA A 150 -12.28 -15.20 26.39
CA ALA A 150 -12.46 -14.72 25.02
C ALA A 150 -11.52 -13.56 24.66
N MET A 151 -11.12 -12.74 25.64
CA MET A 151 -10.16 -11.65 25.46
C MET A 151 -8.70 -12.11 25.43
N MET A 152 -8.41 -13.39 25.72
CA MET A 152 -7.05 -13.93 25.61
C MET A 152 -6.62 -13.98 24.15
N LYS A 153 -5.50 -13.33 23.82
CA LYS A 153 -4.95 -13.27 22.46
C LYS A 153 -3.88 -14.34 22.23
N ASN A 154 -4.17 -15.57 22.63
CA ASN A 154 -3.24 -16.68 22.44
C ASN A 154 -3.21 -17.08 20.96
N ASP A 155 -2.01 -17.29 20.41
CA ASP A 155 -1.74 -17.75 19.04
C ASP A 155 -2.33 -16.94 17.87
N ILE A 156 -2.96 -15.78 18.14
CA ILE A 156 -3.52 -14.90 17.09
C ILE A 156 -2.43 -14.40 16.13
N TRP A 157 -1.21 -14.21 16.64
CA TRP A 157 -0.07 -13.75 15.87
C TRP A 157 0.59 -14.86 15.03
N GLY A 158 0.14 -16.11 15.16
CA GLY A 158 0.58 -17.25 14.36
C GLY A 158 0.04 -17.25 12.92
N GLY A 159 -0.90 -16.35 12.61
CA GLY A 159 -1.50 -16.22 11.28
C GLY A 159 -2.78 -17.05 11.10
N VAL A 160 -3.29 -17.05 9.86
CA VAL A 160 -4.50 -17.80 9.47
C VAL A 160 -4.08 -19.04 8.68
N PRO A 161 -4.72 -20.21 8.86
CA PRO A 161 -4.42 -21.40 8.07
C PRO A 161 -4.51 -21.12 6.56
N ILE A 162 -3.52 -21.61 5.81
CA ILE A 162 -3.34 -21.28 4.40
C ILE A 162 -4.51 -21.78 3.52
N GLU A 163 -5.21 -22.81 3.97
CA GLU A 163 -6.38 -23.37 3.30
C GLU A 163 -7.55 -22.38 3.26
N TYR A 164 -7.68 -21.50 4.26
CA TYR A 164 -8.74 -20.48 4.33
C TYR A 164 -8.34 -19.16 3.69
N ALA A 165 -7.04 -18.90 3.48
CA ALA A 165 -6.55 -17.68 2.84
C ALA A 165 -6.60 -17.72 1.30
N ARG A 166 -7.39 -18.63 0.72
CA ARG A 166 -7.54 -18.77 -0.74
C ARG A 166 -8.27 -17.57 -1.34
N ILE A 167 -7.71 -17.01 -2.40
CA ILE A 167 -8.27 -15.86 -3.13
C ILE A 167 -9.41 -16.35 -4.04
N GLN A 168 -10.41 -15.50 -4.26
CA GLN A 168 -11.49 -15.77 -5.21
C GLN A 168 -10.96 -15.90 -6.65
N THR A 169 -11.48 -16.86 -7.41
CA THR A 169 -11.16 -17.09 -8.83
C THR A 169 -12.32 -16.69 -9.73
N ASP A 170 -12.04 -16.30 -10.97
CA ASP A 170 -13.08 -15.87 -11.93
C ASP A 170 -14.04 -17.02 -12.30
N SER A 171 -13.53 -18.25 -12.39
CA SER A 171 -14.33 -19.47 -12.59
C SER A 171 -14.04 -20.50 -11.49
N PRO A 172 -15.02 -21.30 -11.05
CA PRO A 172 -14.78 -22.38 -10.10
C PRO A 172 -13.91 -23.48 -10.71
N SER A 173 -13.28 -24.30 -9.86
CA SER A 173 -12.59 -25.51 -10.30
C SER A 173 -13.60 -26.59 -10.71
N THR A 174 -13.15 -27.60 -11.48
CA THR A 174 -14.00 -28.72 -11.93
C THR A 174 -14.67 -29.46 -10.78
N GLU A 175 -13.96 -29.66 -9.68
CA GLU A 175 -14.48 -30.36 -8.49
C GLU A 175 -15.14 -29.41 -7.48
N GLY A 176 -14.93 -28.10 -7.58
CA GLY A 176 -15.55 -27.06 -6.75
C GLY A 176 -15.16 -27.09 -5.27
N TRP A 177 -15.65 -28.09 -4.54
CA TRP A 177 -15.45 -28.31 -3.11
C TRP A 177 -15.10 -29.77 -2.78
N ASN A 178 -14.14 -29.98 -1.89
CA ASN A 178 -13.76 -31.33 -1.46
C ASN A 178 -14.74 -31.88 -0.41
N HIS A 179 -15.73 -32.66 -0.84
CA HIS A 179 -16.66 -33.36 0.05
C HIS A 179 -16.04 -34.58 0.77
N GLY A 180 -14.90 -35.07 0.31
CA GLY A 180 -14.20 -36.22 0.89
C GLY A 180 -13.15 -35.86 1.94
N TRP A 181 -13.15 -34.64 2.47
CA TRP A 181 -12.20 -34.22 3.49
C TRP A 181 -12.40 -34.99 4.80
N THR A 182 -11.30 -35.55 5.33
CA THR A 182 -11.26 -36.28 6.61
C THR A 182 -10.25 -35.65 7.55
N ARG A 183 -10.52 -35.75 8.87
CA ARG A 183 -9.75 -35.10 9.94
C ARG A 183 -8.44 -35.82 10.26
#